data_AF-M0CDI4-F1
#
_entry.id   AF-M0CDI4-F1
#
_cell.length_a   1.000
_cell.length_b   1.000
_cell.length_c   1.000
_cell.angle_alpha   90.00
_cell.angle_beta   90.00
_cell.angle_gamma   90.00
#
_symmetry.space_group_name_H-M   'P 1'
#
loop_
_entity.id
_entity.type
_entity.pdbx_description
1 polymer ?
#
loop_
_entity_poly.entity_id
_entity_poly.type
_entity_poly.pdbx_seq_one_letter_code
_entity_poly.pdbx_strand_id
1 'polypeptide(L)'
;MRLELRVCQHCLDGDHGNERRTALLNDMVNCAEQIKEYKDVLDLDAVHIRKVRDDEPGKPAELPVVSATIQNDQIVLNDTQLVAEGQDGNMLVYTNPDDVLTVLAGNLDEISKAVTDDVTVDLSPIGAEIVSQANLGANRGDQEQSQ
;
A
#
# COMPACT_ATOMS: atom_id res chain seq x y z
N MET A 1 -12.85 -3.65 -9.71
CA MET A 1 -11.74 -2.74 -9.29
C MET A 1 -10.50 -3.55 -9.04
N ARG A 2 -9.29 -2.97 -9.11
CA ARG A 2 -8.03 -3.73 -8.93
C ARG A 2 -7.00 -2.94 -8.13
N LEU A 3 -6.14 -3.65 -7.39
CA LEU A 3 -4.98 -3.09 -6.70
C LEU A 3 -3.68 -3.76 -7.18
N GLU A 4 -2.62 -2.99 -7.39
CA GLU A 4 -1.26 -3.50 -7.60
C GLU A 4 -0.27 -2.76 -6.68
N LEU A 5 0.28 -3.47 -5.70
CA LEU A 5 1.39 -3.02 -4.87
C LEU A 5 2.71 -3.48 -5.51
N ARG A 6 3.60 -2.53 -5.79
CA ARG A 6 4.97 -2.78 -6.23
C ARG A 6 5.93 -2.42 -5.10
N VAL A 7 6.88 -3.30 -4.81
CA VAL A 7 7.97 -3.09 -3.83
C VAL A 7 9.30 -3.62 -4.35
N CYS A 8 10.42 -3.00 -3.95
CA CYS A 8 11.76 -3.52 -4.23
C CYS A 8 12.03 -4.76 -3.36
N GLN A 9 12.43 -5.88 -3.97
CA GLN A 9 12.78 -7.12 -3.26
C GLN A 9 13.96 -6.89 -2.30
N HIS A 10 15.04 -6.25 -2.75
CA HIS A 10 16.22 -5.98 -1.90
C HIS A 10 15.90 -5.07 -0.70
N CYS A 11 15.03 -4.08 -0.86
CA CYS A 11 14.59 -3.27 0.28
C CYS A 11 13.70 -4.08 1.24
N LEU A 12 12.88 -4.99 0.72
CA LEU A 12 12.02 -5.87 1.53
C LEU A 12 12.85 -6.90 2.32
N ASP A 13 13.93 -7.40 1.73
CA ASP A 13 14.87 -8.35 2.35
C ASP A 13 15.87 -7.67 3.31
N GLY A 14 16.01 -6.35 3.22
CA GLY A 14 16.94 -5.57 4.05
C GLY A 14 18.35 -5.41 3.48
N ASP A 15 18.60 -5.89 2.25
CA ASP A 15 19.90 -5.86 1.58
C ASP A 15 20.44 -4.43 1.37
N HIS A 16 19.56 -3.44 1.28
CA HIS A 16 19.92 -2.02 1.15
C HIS A 16 20.21 -1.32 2.49
N GLY A 17 20.18 -2.04 3.62
CA GLY A 17 20.64 -1.55 4.92
C GLY A 17 19.79 -0.44 5.55
N ASN A 18 18.51 -0.35 5.20
CA ASN A 18 17.58 0.63 5.77
C ASN A 18 16.42 -0.07 6.50
N GLU A 19 16.63 -0.34 7.79
CA GLU A 19 15.68 -1.07 8.64
C GLU A 19 14.30 -0.41 8.68
N ARG A 20 14.25 0.93 8.75
CA ARG A 20 12.99 1.68 8.71
C ARG A 20 12.21 1.42 7.42
N ARG A 21 12.90 1.46 6.27
CA ARG A 21 12.27 1.19 4.97
C ARG A 21 11.84 -0.26 4.86
N THR A 22 12.68 -1.20 5.32
CA THR A 22 12.36 -2.63 5.33
C THR A 22 11.12 -2.92 6.16
N ALA A 23 11.00 -2.35 7.37
CA ALA A 23 9.82 -2.48 8.21
C ALA A 23 8.56 -1.99 7.50
N LEU A 24 8.61 -0.79 6.91
CA LEU A 24 7.47 -0.23 6.16
C LEU A 24 7.08 -1.08 4.95
N LEU A 25 8.04 -1.59 4.19
CA LEU A 25 7.74 -2.47 3.05
C LEU A 25 7.09 -3.77 3.49
N ASN A 26 7.52 -4.34 4.62
CA ASN A 26 6.89 -5.54 5.18
C ASN A 26 5.46 -5.23 5.65
N ASP A 27 5.23 -4.11 6.34
CA ASP A 27 3.89 -3.66 6.73
C ASP A 27 2.97 -3.53 5.51
N MET A 28 3.42 -2.86 4.44
CA MET A 28 2.66 -2.71 3.19
C MET A 28 2.34 -4.06 2.54
N VAL A 29 3.31 -4.97 2.46
CA VAL A 29 3.09 -6.31 1.89
C VAL A 29 2.09 -7.11 2.73
N ASN A 30 2.24 -7.08 4.05
CA ASN A 30 1.34 -7.79 4.96
C ASN A 30 -0.11 -7.26 4.85
N CYS A 31 -0.28 -5.94 4.78
CA CYS A 31 -1.59 -5.36 4.54
C CYS A 31 -2.18 -5.77 3.19
N ALA A 32 -1.37 -5.75 2.11
CA ALA A 32 -1.85 -6.13 0.80
C ALA A 32 -2.21 -7.62 0.68
N GLU A 33 -1.45 -8.52 1.31
CA GLU A 33 -1.80 -9.95 1.37
C GLU A 33 -3.11 -10.14 2.14
N GLN A 34 -3.29 -9.43 3.25
CA GLN A 34 -4.54 -9.49 4.00
C GLN A 34 -5.73 -8.98 3.19
N ILE A 35 -5.60 -7.84 2.48
CA ILE A 35 -6.65 -7.34 1.58
C ILE A 35 -6.97 -8.36 0.49
N LYS A 36 -5.96 -9.05 -0.04
CA LYS A 36 -6.13 -10.06 -1.10
C LYS A 36 -7.00 -11.23 -0.66
N GLU A 37 -6.89 -11.68 0.59
CA GLU A 37 -7.74 -12.73 1.15
C GLU A 37 -9.22 -12.30 1.25
N TYR A 38 -9.47 -11.00 1.45
CA TYR A 38 -10.81 -10.41 1.58
C TYR A 38 -11.21 -9.56 0.39
N LYS A 39 -10.58 -9.75 -0.78
CA LYS A 39 -10.77 -8.88 -1.96
C LYS A 39 -12.23 -8.72 -2.37
N ASP A 40 -13.04 -9.77 -2.18
CA ASP A 40 -14.44 -9.79 -2.55
C ASP A 40 -15.31 -8.91 -1.62
N VAL A 41 -14.84 -8.57 -0.41
CA VAL A 41 -15.50 -7.62 0.51
C VAL A 41 -15.45 -6.19 -0.04
N LEU A 42 -14.40 -5.86 -0.79
CA LEU A 42 -14.17 -4.55 -1.39
C LEU A 42 -14.55 -4.49 -2.88
N ASP A 43 -15.22 -5.52 -3.41
CA ASP A 43 -15.51 -5.67 -4.84
C ASP A 43 -14.25 -5.52 -5.73
N LEU A 44 -13.11 -6.04 -5.23
CA LEU A 44 -11.85 -6.08 -5.96
C LEU A 44 -11.77 -7.37 -6.79
N ASP A 45 -11.61 -7.19 -8.10
CA ASP A 45 -11.38 -8.30 -9.04
C ASP A 45 -10.06 -9.00 -8.68
N ALA A 46 -9.01 -8.21 -8.41
CA ALA A 46 -7.70 -8.73 -8.07
C ALA A 46 -6.86 -7.75 -7.21
N VAL A 47 -5.98 -8.33 -6.40
CA VAL A 47 -4.92 -7.65 -5.67
C VAL A 47 -3.59 -8.32 -6.04
N HIS A 48 -2.71 -7.55 -6.66
CA HIS A 48 -1.39 -8.00 -7.11
C HIS A 48 -0.30 -7.41 -6.23
N ILE A 49 0.65 -8.25 -5.81
CA ILE A 49 1.81 -7.83 -5.03
C ILE A 49 3.03 -8.23 -5.82
N ARG A 50 3.77 -7.23 -6.31
CA ARG A 50 4.94 -7.41 -7.14
C ARG A 50 6.20 -7.00 -6.39
N LYS A 51 7.05 -7.98 -6.16
CA LYS A 51 8.40 -7.77 -5.62
C LYS A 51 9.38 -7.69 -6.77
N VAL A 52 9.93 -6.51 -7.01
CA VAL A 52 10.80 -6.20 -8.15
C VAL A 52 12.22 -6.61 -7.82
N ARG A 53 12.83 -7.40 -8.71
CA ARG A 53 14.25 -7.75 -8.66
C ARG A 53 15.04 -6.99 -9.72
N ASP A 54 16.33 -6.81 -9.48
CA ASP A 54 17.25 -6.09 -10.37
C ASP A 54 17.44 -6.78 -11.73
N ASP A 55 17.24 -8.10 -11.79
CA ASP A 55 17.41 -8.92 -12.98
C ASP A 55 16.13 -9.05 -13.83
N GLU A 56 15.05 -8.35 -13.47
CA GLU A 56 13.78 -8.38 -14.20
C GLU A 56 13.43 -7.04 -14.87
N PRO A 57 12.81 -7.06 -16.07
CA PRO A 57 12.24 -5.86 -16.64
C PRO A 57 11.19 -5.27 -15.68
N GLY A 58 11.30 -3.98 -15.37
CA GLY A 58 10.35 -3.26 -14.50
C GLY A 58 8.90 -3.17 -14.99
N LYS A 59 8.48 -3.98 -15.97
CA LYS A 59 7.12 -4.01 -16.56
C LYS A 59 6.06 -4.42 -15.54
N PRO A 60 4.93 -3.72 -15.41
CA PRO A 60 3.87 -4.10 -14.46
C PRO A 60 3.38 -5.53 -14.60
N ALA A 61 2.80 -6.07 -13.52
CA ALA A 61 2.24 -7.41 -13.56
C ALA A 61 0.87 -7.43 -14.27
N GLU A 62 -0.05 -6.56 -13.85
CA GLU A 62 -1.43 -6.55 -14.33
C GLU A 62 -1.88 -5.15 -14.77
N LEU A 63 -1.65 -4.15 -13.91
CA LEU A 63 -2.05 -2.77 -14.18
C LEU A 63 -0.94 -2.05 -14.93
N PRO A 64 -1.13 -1.56 -16.17
CA PRO A 64 -0.06 -1.07 -17.04
C PRO A 64 0.45 0.33 -16.65
N VAL A 65 0.73 0.57 -15.36
CA VAL A 65 1.15 1.85 -14.79
C VAL A 65 2.46 1.67 -14.03
N VAL A 66 3.48 2.44 -14.42
CA VAL A 66 4.74 2.58 -13.68
C VAL A 66 5.00 4.07 -13.49
N SER A 67 5.26 4.46 -12.26
CA SER A 67 5.71 5.81 -11.94
C SER A 67 7.23 5.91 -12.03
N ALA A 68 7.69 7.07 -12.47
CA ALA A 68 9.10 7.40 -12.56
C ALA A 68 9.31 8.82 -12.03
N THR A 69 10.50 9.07 -11.51
CA THR A 69 10.92 10.39 -11.05
C THR A 69 12.25 10.77 -11.71
N ILE A 70 12.59 12.07 -11.70
CA ILE A 70 13.87 12.55 -12.19
C ILE A 70 14.78 12.79 -10.98
N GLN A 71 15.92 12.10 -10.94
CA GLN A 71 16.96 12.27 -9.92
C GLN A 71 18.29 12.49 -10.63
N ASN A 72 19.01 13.56 -10.29
CA ASN A 72 20.31 13.89 -10.88
C ASN A 72 20.29 13.86 -12.43
N ASP A 73 19.28 14.50 -13.04
CA ASP A 73 19.04 14.52 -14.49
C ASP A 73 18.83 13.15 -15.16
N GLN A 74 18.57 12.10 -14.36
CA GLN A 74 18.27 10.76 -14.84
C GLN A 74 16.85 10.35 -14.48
N ILE A 75 16.18 9.64 -15.41
CA ILE A 75 14.87 9.02 -15.17
C ILE A 75 15.10 7.75 -14.34
N VAL A 76 14.49 7.69 -13.17
CA VAL A 76 14.55 6.54 -12.25
C VAL A 76 13.13 6.02 -12.04
N LEU A 77 12.94 4.70 -12.20
CA LEU A 77 11.66 4.07 -11.92
C LEU A 77 11.44 4.00 -10.41
N ASN A 78 10.22 4.24 -9.95
CA ASN A 78 9.90 4.06 -8.55
C ASN A 78 9.74 2.57 -8.25
N ASP A 79 10.56 2.08 -7.33
CA ASP A 79 10.50 0.67 -6.92
C ASP A 79 9.41 0.41 -5.86
N THR A 80 8.79 1.47 -5.33
CA THR A 80 7.67 1.40 -4.41
C THR A 80 6.52 2.23 -4.95
N GLN A 81 5.38 1.59 -5.22
CA GLN A 81 4.13 2.29 -5.56
C GLN A 81 2.91 1.40 -5.28
N LEU A 82 1.76 2.00 -5.04
CA LEU A 82 0.45 1.36 -5.08
C LEU A 82 -0.36 1.97 -6.22
N VAL A 83 -0.94 1.11 -7.06
CA VAL A 83 -1.87 1.50 -8.11
C VAL A 83 -3.25 0.96 -7.77
N ALA A 84 -4.27 1.82 -7.80
CA ALA A 84 -5.66 1.44 -7.60
C ALA A 84 -6.50 1.84 -8.82
N GLU A 85 -7.22 0.87 -9.39
CA GLU A 85 -8.18 1.10 -10.47
C GLU A 85 -9.61 1.20 -9.90
N GLY A 86 -10.23 2.36 -10.10
CA GLY A 86 -11.62 2.61 -9.76
C GLY A 86 -12.61 1.98 -10.75
N GLN A 87 -13.90 1.98 -10.39
CA GLN A 87 -14.97 1.42 -11.24
C GLN A 87 -15.16 2.15 -12.57
N ASP A 88 -14.73 3.41 -12.64
CA ASP A 88 -14.76 4.25 -13.84
C ASP A 88 -13.52 4.06 -14.75
N GLY A 89 -12.61 3.16 -14.36
CA GLY A 89 -11.35 2.89 -15.07
C GLY A 89 -10.25 3.92 -14.78
N ASN A 90 -10.47 4.88 -13.87
CA ASN A 90 -9.43 5.80 -13.46
C ASN A 90 -8.41 5.11 -12.55
N MET A 91 -7.16 5.55 -12.66
CA MET A 91 -6.02 4.97 -11.93
C MET A 91 -5.50 6.00 -10.92
N LEU A 92 -5.48 5.62 -9.65
CA LEU A 92 -4.79 6.35 -8.58
C LEU A 92 -3.42 5.73 -8.37
N VAL A 93 -2.39 6.55 -8.27
CA VAL A 93 -1.00 6.11 -8.07
C VAL A 93 -0.43 6.79 -6.85
N TYR A 94 -0.03 5.99 -5.87
CA TYR A 94 0.64 6.43 -4.66
C TYR A 94 2.10 6.00 -4.72
N THR A 95 3.03 6.94 -4.64
CA THR A 95 4.48 6.67 -4.74
C THR A 95 5.23 6.94 -3.44
N ASN A 96 4.57 7.61 -2.48
CA ASN A 96 5.11 7.80 -1.14
C ASN A 96 4.75 6.57 -0.27
N PRO A 97 5.72 5.89 0.36
CA PRO A 97 5.47 4.75 1.24
C PRO A 97 4.44 5.00 2.34
N ASP A 98 4.42 6.20 2.92
CA ASP A 98 3.50 6.53 4.02
C ASP A 98 2.06 6.56 3.50
N ASP A 99 1.82 7.23 2.36
CA ASP A 99 0.52 7.28 1.70
C ASP A 99 0.06 5.88 1.27
N VAL A 100 0.98 5.06 0.74
CA VAL A 100 0.69 3.67 0.36
C VAL A 100 0.21 2.87 1.57
N LEU A 101 0.94 2.92 2.67
CA LEU A 101 0.56 2.20 3.89
C LEU A 101 -0.77 2.70 4.44
N THR A 102 -0.99 4.01 4.46
CA THR A 102 -2.26 4.61 4.89
C THR A 102 -3.44 4.12 4.04
N VAL A 103 -3.30 4.06 2.72
CA VAL A 103 -4.36 3.54 1.83
C VAL A 103 -4.63 2.06 2.12
N LEU A 104 -3.59 1.24 2.24
CA LEU A 104 -3.75 -0.18 2.55
C LEU A 104 -4.42 -0.40 3.92
N ALA A 105 -3.99 0.33 4.95
CA ALA A 105 -4.61 0.28 6.27
C ALA A 105 -6.09 0.73 6.24
N GLY A 106 -6.42 1.77 5.48
CA GLY A 106 -7.82 2.20 5.28
C GLY A 106 -8.68 1.13 4.61
N ASN A 107 -8.14 0.38 3.64
CA ASN A 107 -8.86 -0.74 3.03
C ASN A 107 -9.13 -1.86 4.04
N LEU A 108 -8.17 -2.18 4.91
CA LEU A 108 -8.37 -3.15 5.99
C LEU A 108 -9.39 -2.68 7.04
N ASP A 109 -9.41 -1.39 7.36
CA ASP A 109 -10.42 -0.81 8.24
C ASP A 109 -11.83 -0.97 7.64
N GLU A 110 -12.01 -0.72 6.34
CA GLU A 110 -13.29 -0.97 5.66
C GLU A 110 -13.67 -2.46 5.66
N ILE A 111 -12.72 -3.38 5.42
CA ILE A 111 -12.97 -4.82 5.51
C ILE A 111 -13.43 -5.19 6.93
N SER A 112 -12.76 -4.67 7.96
CA SER A 112 -13.07 -4.98 9.36
C SER A 112 -14.50 -4.59 9.77
N LYS A 113 -15.08 -3.59 9.11
CA LYS A 113 -16.47 -3.16 9.34
C LYS A 113 -17.50 -4.11 8.73
N ALA A 114 -17.08 -4.91 7.75
CA ALA A 114 -17.95 -5.79 6.97
C ALA A 114 -17.85 -7.27 7.36
N VAL A 115 -16.80 -7.68 8.09
CA VAL A 115 -16.57 -9.07 8.51
C VAL A 115 -16.54 -9.22 10.02
N THR A 116 -16.76 -10.43 10.52
CA THR A 116 -16.65 -10.77 11.95
C THR A 116 -15.26 -11.26 12.34
N ASP A 117 -14.47 -11.70 11.36
CA ASP A 117 -13.13 -12.22 11.59
C ASP A 117 -12.16 -11.07 11.89
N ASP A 118 -11.13 -11.38 12.68
CA ASP A 118 -10.06 -10.42 12.92
C ASP A 118 -9.19 -10.30 11.66
N VAL A 119 -9.22 -9.12 11.05
CA VAL A 119 -8.45 -8.78 9.85
C VAL A 119 -7.28 -7.85 10.13
N THR A 120 -6.94 -7.65 11.41
CA THR A 120 -5.83 -6.78 11.79
C THR A 120 -4.48 -7.36 11.35
N VAL A 121 -3.57 -6.46 11.01
CA VAL A 121 -2.18 -6.77 10.70
C VAL A 121 -1.31 -6.15 11.78
N ASP A 122 -0.37 -6.93 12.30
CA ASP A 122 0.60 -6.43 13.28
C ASP A 122 1.62 -5.53 12.57
N LEU A 123 1.43 -4.21 12.71
CA LEU A 123 2.29 -3.21 12.09
C LEU A 123 3.55 -3.00 12.92
N SER A 124 4.66 -2.73 12.24
CA SER A 124 5.85 -2.20 12.90
C SER A 124 5.54 -0.89 13.65
N PRO A 125 6.36 -0.48 14.65
CA PRO A 125 6.14 0.77 15.37
C PRO A 125 6.03 2.01 14.46
N ILE A 126 6.78 2.02 13.36
CA ILE A 126 6.78 3.13 12.39
C ILE A 126 5.50 3.10 11.56
N GLY A 127 5.06 1.92 11.13
CA GLY A 127 3.80 1.76 10.41
C GLY A 127 2.59 2.16 11.26
N ALA A 128 2.57 1.73 12.52
CA ALA A 128 1.54 2.10 13.48
C ALA A 128 1.50 3.61 13.73
N GLU A 129 2.67 4.27 13.84
CA GLU A 129 2.75 5.72 13.97
C GLU A 129 2.12 6.42 12.76
N ILE A 130 2.51 6.04 11.53
CA ILE A 130 1.96 6.62 10.29
C ILE A 130 0.45 6.47 10.23
N VAL A 131 -0.06 5.25 10.47
CA VAL A 131 -1.49 4.96 10.42
C VAL A 131 -2.26 5.74 11.50
N SER A 132 -1.69 5.89 12.70
CA SER A 132 -2.34 6.66 13.77
C SER A 132 -2.43 8.16 13.50
N GLN A 133 -1.47 8.71 12.75
CA GLN A 133 -1.44 10.12 12.34
C GLN A 133 -2.32 10.36 11.11
N ALA A 134 -2.53 9.34 10.29
CA ALA A 134 -3.47 9.39 9.20
C ALA A 134 -4.90 9.43 9.78
N ASN A 135 -5.58 10.56 9.63
CA ASN A 135 -6.97 10.72 10.03
C ASN A 135 -7.89 9.95 9.08
N LEU A 136 -7.82 8.61 9.12
CA LEU A 136 -8.53 7.64 8.29
C LEU A 136 -10.06 7.62 8.54
N GLY A 137 -10.61 8.65 9.16
CA GLY A 137 -12.03 8.77 9.49
C GLY A 137 -12.48 7.99 10.74
N ALA A 138 -11.55 7.33 11.45
CA ALA A 138 -11.84 6.55 12.66
C ALA A 138 -11.91 7.40 13.95
N ASN A 139 -11.44 8.66 13.95
CA ASN A 139 -11.62 9.58 15.07
C ASN A 139 -13.04 10.14 15.09
N ARG A 140 -14.03 9.31 15.47
CA ARG A 140 -15.38 9.77 15.84
C ARG A 140 -15.40 10.71 17.05
N GLY A 141 -14.27 10.90 17.75
CA GLY A 141 -14.16 11.72 18.96
C GLY A 141 -14.05 13.23 18.74
N ASP A 142 -13.66 13.69 17.54
CA ASP A 142 -13.31 15.12 17.35
C ASP A 142 -14.33 15.92 16.53
N GLN A 143 -15.39 15.29 16.02
CA GLN A 143 -16.46 16.00 15.29
C GLN A 143 -17.60 16.53 16.18
N GLU A 144 -17.58 16.27 17.50
CA GLU A 144 -18.64 16.75 18.42
C GLU A 144 -18.34 18.09 19.13
N GLN A 145 -17.18 18.73 18.89
CA GLN A 145 -16.83 20.00 19.57
C GLN A 145 -16.85 21.24 18.66
N SER A 146 -17.58 21.21 17.55
CA SER A 146 -17.82 22.40 16.73
C SER A 146 -19.32 22.62 16.52
N GLN A 147 -20.02 22.95 17.60
CA GLN A 147 -21.29 23.68 17.58
C GLN A 147 -21.17 24.94 18.42
#